data_AF-A0A5J4VUI0-F1
#
_entry.id   AF-A0A5J4VUI0-F1
#
_cell.length_a   1.000
_cell.length_b   1.000
_cell.length_c   1.000
_cell.angle_alpha   90.00
_cell.angle_beta   90.00
_cell.angle_gamma   90.00
#
_symmetry.space_group_name_H-M   'P 1'
#
loop_
_entity.id
_entity.type
_entity.pdbx_description
1 polymer ?
#
loop_
_entity_poly.entity_id
_entity_poly.type
_entity_poly.pdbx_seq_one_letter_code
_entity_poly.pdbx_strand_id
1 'polypeptide(L)'
;MDHISEYNVNGSLLGLGENILLEIMTEMIIPQQIQKFLVVCKKIYKLKEHSRFGSIIQSIIQIAPTFIIEKENQGTLQGMKFIHSDQSNYWCTIAIDPIIKEGIVRFEIIFENTGVLGRNIGTADASCSFASGKRPWEDGNDEKTVRYYQDGVLNHIAYDTIYNGSYKDGQRISAIVDMTSNPRKVVFYVDDIEQPNYVIGIPSEIRFWVRIYINQIFFIHGDII
;
A
#
# COMPACT_ATOMS: atom_id res chain seq x y z
N MET A 1 40.55 -26.97 20.63
CA MET A 1 39.84 -25.88 21.34
C MET A 1 38.52 -25.72 20.60
N ASP A 2 37.54 -26.56 20.93
CA ASP A 2 36.23 -26.55 20.30
C ASP A 2 35.24 -25.90 21.26
N HIS A 3 35.03 -24.60 21.09
CA HIS A 3 33.95 -23.86 21.72
C HIS A 3 33.15 -23.17 20.63
N ILE A 4 32.38 -23.96 19.89
CA ILE A 4 31.19 -23.47 19.20
C ILE A 4 30.02 -24.26 19.78
N SER A 5 29.56 -23.84 20.96
CA SER A 5 28.23 -24.20 21.42
C SER A 5 27.25 -23.30 20.68
N GLU A 6 26.97 -23.63 19.42
CA GLU A 6 25.78 -23.10 18.76
C GLU A 6 24.58 -23.50 19.62
N TYR A 7 23.88 -22.50 20.15
CA TYR A 7 22.73 -22.68 21.02
C TYR A 7 21.59 -23.34 20.24
N ASN A 8 21.55 -24.67 20.26
CA ASN A 8 20.52 -25.45 19.58
C ASN A 8 19.26 -25.48 20.46
N VAL A 9 18.21 -24.79 20.03
CA VAL A 9 16.90 -24.89 20.68
C VAL A 9 16.19 -26.14 20.16
N ASN A 10 15.66 -26.96 21.07
CA ASN A 10 14.93 -28.17 20.70
C ASN A 10 13.73 -27.83 19.82
N GLY A 11 13.76 -28.25 18.54
CA GLY A 11 12.74 -27.93 17.54
C GLY A 11 13.15 -26.90 16.49
N SER A 12 14.30 -26.25 16.65
CA SER A 12 14.93 -25.37 15.64
C SER A 12 15.78 -26.15 14.64
N LEU A 13 16.07 -25.53 13.49
CA LEU A 13 17.19 -25.95 12.66
C LEU A 13 18.50 -25.63 13.39
N LEU A 14 19.45 -26.58 13.38
CA LEU A 14 20.75 -26.42 14.00
C LEU A 14 21.39 -25.08 13.59
N GLY A 15 21.85 -24.31 14.58
CA GLY A 15 22.50 -23.01 14.39
C GLY A 15 21.58 -21.83 14.03
N LEU A 16 20.27 -22.02 13.89
CA LEU A 16 19.36 -20.98 13.35
C LEU A 16 18.29 -20.44 14.33
N GLY A 17 18.25 -20.94 15.57
CA GLY A 17 17.33 -20.43 16.60
C GLY A 17 15.86 -20.87 16.43
N GLU A 18 15.05 -20.67 17.47
CA GLU A 18 13.70 -21.27 17.58
C GLU A 18 12.65 -20.76 16.58
N ASN A 19 12.82 -19.55 16.06
CA ASN A 19 11.84 -18.87 15.22
C ASN A 19 12.18 -18.91 13.72
N ILE A 20 13.25 -19.59 13.31
CA ILE A 20 13.72 -19.60 11.91
C ILE A 20 12.62 -19.99 10.91
N LEU A 21 11.75 -20.93 11.27
CA LEU A 21 10.68 -21.36 10.36
C LEU A 21 9.59 -20.28 10.18
N LEU A 22 9.39 -19.41 11.18
CA LEU A 22 8.52 -18.23 11.07
C LEU A 22 9.17 -17.15 10.21
N GLU A 23 10.49 -16.95 10.33
CA GLU A 23 11.26 -16.03 9.49
C GLU A 23 11.30 -16.50 8.03
N ILE A 24 11.44 -17.81 7.80
CA ILE A 24 11.33 -18.36 6.44
C ILE A 24 9.93 -18.14 5.87
N MET A 25 8.88 -18.18 6.70
CA MET A 25 7.53 -17.87 6.23
C MET A 25 7.36 -16.39 5.86
N THR A 26 7.99 -15.44 6.55
CA THR A 26 7.90 -14.01 6.19
C THR A 26 8.52 -13.70 4.82
N GLU A 27 9.46 -14.53 4.36
CA GLU A 27 10.04 -14.42 3.01
C GLU A 27 9.18 -15.08 1.92
N MET A 28 8.07 -15.72 2.26
CA MET A 28 7.15 -16.31 1.28
C MET A 28 6.19 -15.26 0.75
N ILE A 29 6.24 -14.99 -0.54
CA ILE A 29 5.50 -13.87 -1.17
C ILE A 29 4.07 -14.28 -1.55
N ILE A 30 3.79 -15.59 -1.63
CA ILE A 30 2.53 -16.11 -2.17
C ILE A 30 1.84 -17.04 -1.15
N PRO A 31 0.54 -16.87 -0.84
CA PRO A 31 -0.18 -17.70 0.14
C PRO A 31 -0.08 -19.22 -0.12
N GLN A 32 -0.04 -19.64 -1.40
CA GLN A 32 0.13 -21.03 -1.79
C GLN A 32 1.51 -21.61 -1.39
N GLN A 33 2.56 -20.80 -1.25
CA GLN A 33 3.87 -21.25 -0.78
C GLN A 33 3.81 -21.63 0.71
N ILE A 34 3.12 -20.82 1.52
CA ILE A 34 2.91 -21.13 2.94
C ILE A 34 2.08 -22.39 3.10
N GLN A 35 1.00 -22.54 2.32
CA GLN A 35 0.20 -23.77 2.36
C GLN A 35 1.05 -25.01 2.06
N LYS A 36 1.88 -24.95 1.02
CA LYS A 36 2.82 -26.03 0.67
C LYS A 36 3.84 -26.27 1.79
N PHE A 37 4.33 -25.23 2.43
CA PHE A 37 5.27 -25.31 3.53
C PHE A 37 4.64 -25.95 4.78
N LEU A 38 3.45 -25.52 5.18
CA LEU A 38 2.74 -26.01 6.37
C LEU A 38 2.42 -27.50 6.29
N VAL A 39 2.16 -28.04 5.09
CA VAL A 39 1.81 -29.46 4.92
C VAL A 39 3.02 -30.39 4.81
N VAL A 40 4.25 -29.87 4.81
CA VAL A 40 5.49 -30.68 4.69
C VAL A 40 5.58 -31.72 5.82
N CYS A 41 5.29 -31.32 7.07
CA CYS A 41 5.22 -32.27 8.16
C CYS A 41 4.39 -31.76 9.34
N LYS A 42 4.01 -32.67 10.25
CA LYS A 42 3.23 -32.38 11.45
C LYS A 42 3.85 -31.30 12.36
N LYS A 43 5.19 -31.17 12.37
CA LYS A 43 5.88 -30.15 13.16
C LYS A 43 5.67 -28.75 12.56
N ILE A 44 5.86 -28.59 11.25
CA ILE A 44 5.67 -27.31 10.54
C ILE A 44 4.19 -26.93 10.52
N TYR A 45 3.28 -27.90 10.41
CA TYR A 45 1.85 -27.63 10.47
C TYR A 45 1.40 -26.92 11.76
N LYS A 46 2.09 -27.15 12.89
CA LYS A 46 1.80 -26.48 14.17
C LYS A 46 2.16 -24.99 14.16
N LEU A 47 2.92 -24.50 13.18
CA LEU A 47 3.21 -23.07 13.05
C LEU A 47 1.92 -22.25 12.93
N LYS A 48 0.81 -22.84 12.44
CA LYS A 48 -0.50 -22.18 12.39
C LYS A 48 -1.05 -21.77 13.77
N GLU A 49 -0.58 -22.40 14.83
CA GLU A 49 -1.00 -22.16 16.22
C GLU A 49 -0.10 -21.11 16.91
N HIS A 50 0.98 -20.69 16.23
CA HIS A 50 1.89 -19.69 16.77
C HIS A 50 1.24 -18.30 16.79
N SER A 51 1.47 -17.52 17.84
CA SER A 51 0.89 -16.17 18.00
C SER A 51 1.21 -15.23 16.84
N ARG A 52 2.43 -15.34 16.27
CA ARG A 52 2.88 -14.59 15.09
C ARG A 52 2.30 -15.09 13.76
N PHE A 53 1.63 -16.24 13.71
CA PHE A 53 1.14 -16.79 12.43
C PHE A 53 0.12 -15.87 11.77
N GLY A 54 -0.81 -15.30 12.55
CA GLY A 54 -1.83 -14.38 12.04
C GLY A 54 -1.23 -13.15 11.37
N SER A 55 -0.25 -12.51 12.02
CA SER A 55 0.44 -11.35 11.46
C SER A 55 1.30 -11.71 10.25
N ILE A 56 1.93 -12.89 10.24
CA ILE A 56 2.69 -13.39 9.08
C ILE A 56 1.76 -13.64 7.88
N ILE A 57 0.64 -14.35 8.06
CA ILE A 57 -0.34 -14.57 6.99
C ILE A 57 -0.87 -13.23 6.45
N GLN A 58 -1.23 -12.32 7.35
CA GLN A 58 -1.73 -11.00 6.97
C GLN A 58 -0.68 -10.20 6.18
N SER A 59 0.60 -10.34 6.53
CA SER A 59 1.70 -9.74 5.76
C SER A 59 1.92 -10.34 4.37
N ILE A 60 1.48 -11.58 4.15
CA ILE A 60 1.72 -12.34 2.91
C ILE A 60 0.49 -12.34 1.98
N ILE A 61 -0.69 -11.94 2.47
CA ILE A 61 -1.80 -11.61 1.59
C ILE A 61 -1.46 -10.28 0.90
N GLN A 62 -0.48 -10.30 0.01
CA GLN A 62 -0.19 -9.21 -0.92
C GLN A 62 -1.31 -9.18 -1.95
N ILE A 63 -2.11 -8.13 -1.91
CA ILE A 63 -3.05 -7.82 -2.96
C ILE A 63 -2.24 -7.22 -4.10
N ALA A 64 -2.10 -7.94 -5.21
CA ALA A 64 -1.40 -7.44 -6.38
C ALA A 64 -2.17 -6.23 -6.94
N PRO A 65 -1.62 -5.00 -6.85
CA PRO A 65 -2.30 -3.83 -7.36
C PRO A 65 -2.34 -3.89 -8.89
N THR A 66 -3.47 -3.51 -9.48
CA THR A 66 -3.59 -3.32 -10.93
C THR A 66 -3.93 -1.87 -11.22
N PHE A 67 -3.15 -1.23 -12.08
CA PHE A 67 -3.39 0.16 -12.48
C PHE A 67 -4.49 0.22 -13.53
N ILE A 68 -5.51 1.06 -13.29
CA ILE A 68 -6.58 1.29 -14.25
C ILE A 68 -6.09 2.36 -15.25
N ILE A 69 -5.61 1.90 -16.39
CA ILE A 69 -5.13 2.73 -17.50
C ILE A 69 -6.23 2.77 -18.57
N GLU A 70 -6.91 3.91 -18.72
CA GLU A 70 -8.00 4.08 -19.69
C GLU A 70 -7.50 4.34 -21.11
N LYS A 71 -6.31 4.96 -21.25
CA LYS A 71 -5.68 5.26 -22.53
C LYS A 71 -4.19 4.98 -22.50
N GLU A 72 -3.66 4.43 -23.59
CA GLU A 72 -2.24 4.07 -23.73
C GLU A 72 -1.29 5.26 -23.52
N ASN A 73 -1.71 6.48 -23.83
CA ASN A 73 -0.89 7.68 -23.64
C ASN A 73 -0.70 8.04 -22.15
N GLN A 74 -1.59 7.59 -21.25
CA GLN A 74 -1.46 7.89 -19.81
C GLN A 74 -0.15 7.33 -19.24
N GLY A 75 0.36 6.21 -19.74
CA GLY A 75 1.64 5.71 -19.28
C GLY A 75 1.84 4.23 -19.52
N THR A 76 3.01 3.77 -19.11
CA THR A 76 3.42 2.37 -19.24
C THR A 76 3.68 1.77 -17.88
N LEU A 77 3.43 0.47 -17.79
CA LEU A 77 3.68 -0.31 -16.59
C LEU A 77 4.92 -1.20 -16.77
N GLN A 78 5.82 -1.17 -15.79
CA GLN A 78 7.01 -2.02 -15.73
C GLN A 78 7.04 -2.72 -14.37
N GLY A 79 6.33 -3.85 -14.24
CA GLY A 79 6.12 -4.50 -12.94
C GLY A 79 5.22 -3.65 -12.04
N MET A 80 5.65 -3.35 -10.81
CA MET A 80 4.94 -2.45 -9.88
C MET A 80 5.27 -0.96 -10.08
N LYS A 81 5.96 -0.64 -11.17
CA LYS A 81 6.38 0.70 -11.52
C LYS A 81 5.47 1.28 -12.60
N PHE A 82 4.90 2.44 -12.33
CA PHE A 82 4.17 3.20 -13.33
C PHE A 82 5.01 4.38 -13.83
N ILE A 83 4.98 4.61 -15.14
CA ILE A 83 5.71 5.69 -15.81
C ILE A 83 4.73 6.50 -16.67
N HIS A 84 4.49 7.75 -16.29
CA HIS A 84 3.65 8.64 -17.10
C HIS A 84 4.43 9.13 -18.33
N SER A 85 3.85 8.93 -19.52
CA SER A 85 4.49 9.24 -20.80
C SER A 85 3.74 10.26 -21.66
N ASP A 86 2.63 10.82 -21.18
CA ASP A 86 1.84 11.78 -21.98
C ASP A 86 2.51 13.16 -21.99
N GLN A 87 3.07 13.54 -23.14
CA GLN A 87 3.66 14.86 -23.30
C GLN A 87 2.64 15.97 -23.54
N SER A 88 1.42 15.62 -23.94
CA SER A 88 0.34 16.55 -24.20
C SER A 88 -0.51 16.84 -22.96
N ASN A 89 -0.39 16.00 -21.94
CA ASN A 89 -1.24 16.03 -20.78
C ASN A 89 -0.46 15.91 -19.49
N TYR A 90 -0.29 17.03 -18.83
CA TYR A 90 0.63 17.11 -17.71
C TYR A 90 0.15 16.42 -16.43
N TRP A 91 -1.12 16.00 -16.35
CA TRP A 91 -1.70 15.43 -15.15
C TRP A 91 -2.15 14.00 -15.41
N CYS A 92 -1.70 13.07 -14.58
CA CYS A 92 -2.14 11.69 -14.62
C CYS A 92 -2.71 11.31 -13.26
N THR A 93 -4.01 11.04 -13.20
CA THR A 93 -4.67 10.43 -12.03
C THR A 93 -5.01 8.99 -12.39
N ILE A 94 -4.63 8.05 -11.55
CA ILE A 94 -4.76 6.60 -11.82
C ILE A 94 -5.39 5.94 -10.61
N ALA A 95 -6.51 5.25 -10.84
CA ALA A 95 -7.12 4.37 -9.85
C ALA A 95 -6.42 3.00 -9.83
N ILE A 96 -6.48 2.35 -8.67
CA ILE A 96 -5.82 1.08 -8.41
C ILE A 96 -6.89 0.04 -8.03
N ASP A 97 -6.81 -1.12 -8.69
CA ASP A 97 -7.55 -2.34 -8.39
C ASP A 97 -6.78 -3.22 -7.40
N PRO A 98 -7.47 -4.00 -6.55
CA PRO A 98 -8.92 -4.18 -6.50
C PRO A 98 -9.65 -3.09 -5.70
N ILE A 99 -10.98 -3.08 -5.81
CA ILE A 99 -11.86 -2.36 -4.87
C ILE A 99 -11.68 -2.94 -3.47
N ILE A 100 -11.53 -2.06 -2.49
CA ILE A 100 -11.44 -2.41 -1.08
C ILE A 100 -12.80 -2.20 -0.43
N LYS A 101 -13.34 -3.25 0.18
CA LYS A 101 -14.68 -3.25 0.80
C LYS A 101 -14.70 -3.77 2.24
N GLU A 102 -13.64 -4.43 2.67
CA GLU A 102 -13.57 -5.11 3.98
C GLU A 102 -12.12 -5.19 4.48
N GLY A 103 -11.98 -5.43 5.79
CA GLY A 103 -10.69 -5.59 6.45
C GLY A 103 -9.93 -4.29 6.69
N ILE A 104 -8.65 -4.45 7.05
CA ILE A 104 -7.69 -3.36 7.16
C ILE A 104 -6.70 -3.56 6.02
N VAL A 105 -6.50 -2.52 5.21
CA VAL A 105 -5.65 -2.60 4.02
C VAL A 105 -4.65 -1.46 4.03
N ARG A 106 -3.38 -1.80 3.86
CA ARG A 106 -2.29 -0.84 3.65
C ARG A 106 -1.98 -0.74 2.16
N PHE A 107 -2.00 0.49 1.66
CA PHE A 107 -1.47 0.84 0.35
C PHE A 107 -0.19 1.64 0.53
N GLU A 108 0.84 1.35 -0.26
CA GLU A 108 2.13 2.01 -0.13
C GLU A 108 2.76 2.34 -1.49
N ILE A 109 3.45 3.48 -1.54
CA ILE A 109 4.03 4.03 -2.75
C ILE A 109 5.30 4.83 -2.45
N ILE A 110 6.24 4.78 -3.39
CA ILE A 110 7.42 5.63 -3.43
C ILE A 110 7.40 6.41 -4.74
N PHE A 111 7.50 7.73 -4.63
CA PHE A 111 7.64 8.62 -5.77
C PHE A 111 9.13 8.82 -6.13
N GLU A 112 9.45 8.81 -7.42
CA GLU A 112 10.78 9.06 -7.94
C GLU A 112 10.75 10.04 -9.12
N ASN A 113 11.77 10.89 -9.19
CA ASN A 113 12.00 11.83 -10.29
C ASN A 113 10.78 12.72 -10.58
N THR A 114 10.09 13.13 -9.52
CA THR A 114 8.83 13.86 -9.68
C THR A 114 9.04 15.38 -9.85
N GLY A 115 10.22 15.89 -9.50
CA GLY A 115 10.50 17.33 -9.62
C GLY A 115 9.67 18.17 -8.65
N VAL A 116 9.30 19.39 -9.06
CA VAL A 116 8.69 20.40 -8.18
C VAL A 116 7.16 20.45 -8.26
N LEU A 117 6.56 19.74 -9.22
CA LEU A 117 5.14 19.85 -9.51
C LEU A 117 4.32 18.81 -8.75
N GLY A 118 3.13 19.23 -8.32
CA GLY A 118 2.39 18.58 -7.25
C GLY A 118 1.96 17.15 -7.56
N ARG A 119 2.28 16.26 -6.62
CA ARG A 119 1.82 14.87 -6.53
C ARG A 119 0.94 14.68 -5.31
N ASN A 120 0.03 13.73 -5.39
CA ASN A 120 -0.82 13.36 -4.25
C ASN A 120 -1.34 11.94 -4.39
N ILE A 121 -1.75 11.39 -3.26
CA ILE A 121 -2.37 10.07 -3.17
C ILE A 121 -3.66 10.18 -2.38
N GLY A 122 -4.48 9.14 -2.46
CA GLY A 122 -5.71 9.15 -1.71
C GLY A 122 -6.57 7.93 -1.89
N THR A 123 -7.79 8.05 -1.36
CA THR A 123 -8.87 7.12 -1.57
C THR A 123 -10.00 7.81 -2.32
N ALA A 124 -10.75 7.04 -3.10
CA ALA A 124 -11.93 7.49 -3.80
C ALA A 124 -13.07 6.51 -3.55
N ASP A 125 -14.31 6.99 -3.59
CA ASP A 125 -15.47 6.10 -3.78
C ASP A 125 -15.24 5.18 -4.99
N ALA A 126 -15.60 3.90 -4.88
CA ALA A 126 -15.36 2.93 -5.94
C ALA A 126 -16.06 3.25 -7.27
N SER A 127 -17.08 4.13 -7.26
CA SER A 127 -17.74 4.63 -8.47
C SER A 127 -16.94 5.69 -9.23
N CYS A 128 -15.87 6.24 -8.64
CA CYS A 128 -15.03 7.22 -9.30
C CYS A 128 -14.27 6.62 -10.49
N SER A 129 -14.25 7.36 -11.59
CA SER A 129 -13.36 7.14 -12.74
C SER A 129 -12.50 8.38 -12.94
N PHE A 130 -11.29 8.18 -13.47
CA PHE A 130 -10.33 9.25 -13.66
C PHE A 130 -9.92 9.31 -15.12
N ALA A 131 -10.64 10.13 -15.88
CA ALA A 131 -10.33 10.34 -17.28
C ALA A 131 -8.92 10.94 -17.45
N SER A 132 -8.26 10.55 -18.54
CA SER A 132 -6.92 11.04 -18.88
C SER A 132 -6.85 12.58 -18.83
N GLY A 133 -5.94 13.12 -18.02
CA GLY A 133 -5.73 14.56 -17.85
C GLY A 133 -6.54 15.25 -16.78
N LYS A 134 -7.42 14.50 -16.13
CA LYS A 134 -8.29 15.03 -15.10
C LYS A 134 -7.65 14.89 -13.74
N ARG A 135 -7.85 15.90 -12.92
CA ARG A 135 -7.49 15.91 -11.50
C ARG A 135 -8.50 15.06 -10.72
N PRO A 136 -8.12 14.56 -9.52
CA PRO A 136 -8.96 13.64 -8.77
C PRO A 136 -10.29 14.23 -8.29
N TRP A 137 -10.45 15.56 -8.30
CA TRP A 137 -11.70 16.25 -7.94
C TRP A 137 -12.51 16.75 -9.15
N GLU A 138 -12.04 16.53 -10.37
CA GLU A 138 -12.81 16.87 -11.57
C GLU A 138 -13.90 15.82 -11.83
N ASP A 139 -14.79 16.11 -12.78
CA ASP A 139 -15.85 15.20 -13.24
C ASP A 139 -16.80 14.69 -12.14
N GLY A 140 -17.04 15.53 -11.11
CA GLY A 140 -17.95 15.23 -9.99
C GLY A 140 -17.36 14.34 -8.89
N ASN A 141 -16.02 14.28 -8.82
CA ASN A 141 -15.28 13.51 -7.81
C ASN A 141 -14.80 14.35 -6.62
N ASP A 142 -15.12 15.64 -6.57
CA ASP A 142 -14.71 16.59 -5.53
C ASP A 142 -15.16 16.19 -4.13
N GLU A 143 -16.37 15.65 -3.99
CA GLU A 143 -16.91 15.15 -2.73
C GLU A 143 -16.62 13.66 -2.47
N LYS A 144 -15.94 12.99 -3.40
CA LYS A 144 -15.73 11.54 -3.38
C LYS A 144 -14.28 11.14 -3.18
N THR A 145 -13.37 12.09 -3.04
CA THR A 145 -11.92 11.84 -3.02
C THR A 145 -11.23 12.44 -1.80
N VAL A 146 -10.64 11.58 -0.97
CA VAL A 146 -9.69 11.99 0.07
C VAL A 146 -8.35 12.22 -0.59
N ARG A 147 -7.71 13.36 -0.35
CA ARG A 147 -6.52 13.82 -1.07
C ARG A 147 -5.44 14.21 -0.07
N TYR A 148 -4.31 13.51 -0.10
CA TYR A 148 -3.11 13.83 0.69
C TYR A 148 -1.97 14.32 -0.22
N TYR A 149 -1.70 15.62 -0.13
CA TYR A 149 -0.76 16.32 -0.98
C TYR A 149 0.66 16.29 -0.43
N GLN A 150 1.62 16.39 -1.34
CA GLN A 150 3.04 16.44 -1.03
C GLN A 150 3.43 17.53 -0.02
N ASP A 151 2.77 18.69 -0.05
CA ASP A 151 3.00 19.80 0.88
C ASP A 151 2.37 19.58 2.27
N GLY A 152 1.74 18.43 2.49
CA GLY A 152 1.10 18.05 3.74
C GLY A 152 -0.40 18.31 3.76
N VAL A 153 -0.97 19.01 2.78
CA VAL A 153 -2.41 19.30 2.77
C VAL A 153 -3.21 17.99 2.73
N LEU A 154 -4.15 17.83 3.66
CA LEU A 154 -5.15 16.79 3.68
C LEU A 154 -6.51 17.41 3.37
N ASN A 155 -7.13 16.98 2.28
CA ASN A 155 -8.38 17.55 1.76
C ASN A 155 -9.41 16.46 1.45
N HIS A 156 -10.69 16.76 1.59
CA HIS A 156 -11.83 15.91 1.23
C HIS A 156 -13.01 16.80 0.77
N ILE A 157 -14.05 16.95 1.61
CA ILE A 157 -15.26 17.75 1.33
C ILE A 157 -15.19 19.14 1.98
N ALA A 158 -14.60 19.24 3.17
CA ALA A 158 -14.56 20.49 3.91
C ALA A 158 -13.58 21.49 3.27
N TYR A 159 -13.96 22.77 3.27
CA TYR A 159 -13.10 23.86 2.79
C TYR A 159 -11.93 24.18 3.74
N ASP A 160 -11.93 23.59 4.93
CA ASP A 160 -10.84 23.75 5.90
C ASP A 160 -9.61 22.95 5.45
N THR A 161 -8.50 23.68 5.27
CA THR A 161 -7.22 23.06 4.91
C THR A 161 -6.54 22.53 6.17
N ILE A 162 -6.53 21.21 6.33
CA ILE A 162 -5.83 20.52 7.42
C ILE A 162 -4.46 20.07 6.90
N TYR A 163 -3.45 20.05 7.77
CA TYR A 163 -2.07 19.71 7.39
C TYR A 163 -1.54 18.52 8.17
N ASN A 164 -1.10 17.50 7.44
CA ASN A 164 -0.15 16.48 7.85
C ASN A 164 1.28 16.95 7.51
N GLY A 165 2.28 16.10 7.77
CA GLY A 165 3.65 16.33 7.33
C GLY A 165 3.75 16.35 5.80
N SER A 166 4.66 17.15 5.26
CA SER A 166 5.02 17.09 3.84
C SER A 166 5.94 15.91 3.55
N TYR A 167 6.02 15.48 2.29
CA TYR A 167 6.88 14.39 1.85
C TYR A 167 7.64 14.72 0.56
N LYS A 168 8.71 13.96 0.29
CA LYS A 168 9.65 14.14 -0.82
C LYS A 168 9.83 12.83 -1.60
N ASP A 169 10.59 12.90 -2.70
CA ASP A 169 10.89 11.71 -3.49
C ASP A 169 11.79 10.79 -2.69
N GLY A 170 11.66 9.49 -2.93
CA GLY A 170 12.38 8.45 -2.22
C GLY A 170 11.84 8.15 -0.82
N GLN A 171 10.89 8.93 -0.30
CA GLN A 171 10.18 8.59 0.94
C GLN A 171 9.08 7.56 0.65
N ARG A 172 8.77 6.76 1.65
CA ARG A 172 7.67 5.80 1.65
C ARG A 172 6.40 6.49 2.12
N ILE A 173 5.38 6.55 1.28
CA ILE A 173 4.07 7.08 1.66
C ILE A 173 3.11 5.90 1.73
N SER A 174 2.37 5.78 2.84
CA SER A 174 1.34 4.75 2.97
C SER A 174 -0.02 5.33 3.37
N ALA A 175 -1.08 4.66 2.95
CA ALA A 175 -2.45 4.89 3.39
C ALA A 175 -3.00 3.58 3.96
N ILE A 176 -3.39 3.59 5.24
CA ILE A 176 -4.05 2.47 5.88
C ILE A 176 -5.53 2.77 5.99
N VAL A 177 -6.35 1.96 5.33
CA VAL A 177 -7.81 2.02 5.45
C VAL A 177 -8.27 0.95 6.44
N ASP A 178 -9.17 1.35 7.35
CA ASP A 178 -9.88 0.45 8.24
C ASP A 178 -11.35 0.43 7.83
N MET A 179 -11.72 -0.62 7.10
CA MET A 179 -13.10 -0.85 6.64
C MET A 179 -13.96 -1.54 7.71
N THR A 180 -13.35 -1.95 8.83
CA THR A 180 -14.02 -2.63 9.94
C THR A 180 -14.55 -1.65 10.98
N SER A 181 -13.95 -0.46 11.09
CA SER A 181 -14.41 0.59 12.00
C SER A 181 -15.70 1.23 11.54
N ASN A 182 -16.48 1.73 12.50
CA ASN A 182 -17.68 2.53 12.23
C ASN A 182 -17.62 3.83 13.06
N PRO A 183 -17.32 4.99 12.44
CA PRO A 183 -17.13 5.19 11.00
C PRO A 183 -15.83 4.56 10.47
N ARG A 184 -15.83 4.14 9.19
CA ARG A 184 -14.63 3.69 8.47
C ARG A 184 -13.63 4.82 8.37
N LYS A 185 -12.33 4.54 8.33
CA LYS A 185 -11.29 5.58 8.34
C LYS A 185 -10.11 5.29 7.43
N VAL A 186 -9.39 6.34 7.06
CA VAL A 186 -8.08 6.28 6.40
C VAL A 186 -7.07 7.13 7.16
N VAL A 187 -5.90 6.55 7.41
CA VAL A 187 -4.75 7.20 8.08
C VAL A 187 -3.55 7.15 7.15
N PHE A 188 -2.79 8.24 7.07
CA PHE A 188 -1.60 8.33 6.23
C PHE A 188 -0.32 8.21 7.06
N TYR A 189 0.74 7.73 6.41
CA TYR A 189 2.07 7.53 6.99
C TYR A 189 3.13 8.06 6.02
N VAL A 190 4.21 8.61 6.57
CA VAL A 190 5.42 9.00 5.82
C VAL A 190 6.62 8.35 6.51
N ASP A 191 7.38 7.53 5.79
CA ASP A 191 8.48 6.71 6.33
C ASP A 191 8.06 5.93 7.58
N ASP A 192 6.91 5.27 7.50
CA ASP A 192 6.30 4.49 8.61
C ASP A 192 5.89 5.33 9.84
N ILE A 193 5.96 6.67 9.76
CA ILE A 193 5.50 7.59 10.81
C ILE A 193 4.04 7.99 10.54
N GLU A 194 3.15 7.63 11.46
CA GLU A 194 1.72 8.00 11.42
C GLU A 194 1.55 9.52 11.40
N GLN A 195 0.69 10.01 10.50
CA GLN A 195 0.37 11.43 10.39
C GLN A 195 -0.74 11.83 11.38
N PRO A 196 -0.69 13.05 11.93
CA PRO A 196 -1.57 13.44 13.05
C PRO A 196 -3.05 13.53 12.69
N ASN A 197 -3.38 13.71 11.41
CA ASN A 197 -4.77 13.81 10.95
C ASN A 197 -5.14 12.62 10.07
N TYR A 198 -6.39 12.19 10.22
CA TYR A 198 -7.01 11.09 9.50
C TYR A 198 -8.43 11.47 9.05
N VAL A 199 -8.97 10.75 8.06
CA VAL A 199 -10.33 10.98 7.57
C VAL A 199 -11.23 9.83 8.03
N ILE A 200 -12.40 10.16 8.57
CA ILE A 200 -13.46 9.21 8.95
C ILE A 200 -14.65 9.34 8.00
N GLY A 201 -15.48 8.30 7.95
CA GLY A 201 -16.69 8.26 7.15
C GLY A 201 -16.43 7.97 5.68
N ILE A 202 -15.31 7.31 5.34
CA ILE A 202 -15.02 6.91 3.96
C ILE A 202 -16.11 5.94 3.43
N PRO A 203 -16.33 5.88 2.09
CA PRO A 203 -17.34 5.02 1.48
C PRO A 203 -17.20 3.54 1.88
N SER A 204 -18.26 2.75 1.69
CA SER A 204 -18.23 1.30 1.97
C SER A 204 -17.40 0.51 0.96
N GLU A 205 -17.15 1.08 -0.21
CA GLU A 205 -16.29 0.53 -1.24
C GLU A 205 -15.39 1.66 -1.75
N ILE A 206 -14.08 1.46 -1.67
CA ILE A 206 -13.10 2.47 -2.07
C ILE A 206 -12.07 1.91 -3.02
N ARG A 207 -11.41 2.82 -3.74
CA ARG A 207 -10.18 2.56 -4.49
C ARG A 207 -9.08 3.45 -3.97
N PHE A 208 -7.85 2.94 -3.96
CA PHE A 208 -6.69 3.81 -3.88
C PHE A 208 -6.47 4.47 -5.23
N TRP A 209 -5.92 5.68 -5.20
CA TRP A 209 -5.53 6.39 -6.40
C TRP A 209 -4.29 7.24 -6.16
N VAL A 210 -3.58 7.51 -7.25
CA VAL A 210 -2.35 8.28 -7.27
C VAL A 210 -2.45 9.32 -8.37
N ARG A 211 -1.96 10.53 -8.10
CA ARG A 211 -1.79 11.56 -9.11
C ARG A 211 -0.34 12.00 -9.20
N ILE A 212 0.15 12.04 -10.44
CA ILE A 212 1.49 12.52 -10.79
C ILE A 212 1.44 13.55 -11.93
N TYR A 213 2.52 14.30 -12.08
CA TYR A 213 2.79 15.20 -13.19
C TYR A 213 3.58 14.49 -14.32
N ILE A 214 3.81 15.13 -15.46
CA ILE A 214 4.66 14.61 -16.55
C ILE A 214 6.07 14.22 -16.07
N ASN A 215 6.66 13.18 -16.67
CA ASN A 215 8.01 12.65 -16.42
C ASN A 215 8.24 12.06 -15.01
N GLN A 216 7.17 11.82 -14.26
CA GLN A 216 7.24 11.28 -12.91
C GLN A 216 7.09 9.76 -12.91
N ILE A 217 7.76 9.10 -11.98
CA ILE A 217 7.78 7.66 -11.79
C ILE A 217 7.31 7.35 -10.37
N PHE A 218 6.61 6.24 -10.17
CA PHE A 218 6.42 5.72 -8.84
C PHE A 218 6.39 4.19 -8.80
N PHE A 219 6.62 3.65 -7.60
CA PHE A 219 6.63 2.22 -7.30
C PHE A 219 5.61 1.93 -6.21
N ILE A 220 4.83 0.88 -6.38
CA ILE A 220 4.09 0.30 -5.27
C ILE A 220 4.97 -0.76 -4.60
N HIS A 221 5.22 -0.60 -3.30
CA HIS A 221 5.68 -1.69 -2.45
C HIS A 221 4.43 -2.20 -1.71
N GLY A 222 3.96 -3.39 -2.08
CA GLY A 222 2.73 -3.94 -1.51
C GLY A 222 3.04 -4.76 -0.28
N ASP A 223 3.18 -4.12 0.89
CA ASP A 223 3.17 -4.82 2.18
C ASP A 223 1.85 -4.54 2.88
N ILE A 224 1.06 -5.59 3.12
CA ILE A 224 -0.18 -5.51 3.92
C ILE A 224 0.18 -5.85 5.38
N ILE A 225 -0.51 -5.27 6.36
CA ILE A 225 -0.32 -5.55 7.80
C ILE A 225 -1.62 -6.08 8.38
#